data_AF-A0A939XT36-F1
#
_entry.id   AF-A0A939XT36-F1
#
_cell.length_a   1.000
_cell.length_b   1.000
_cell.length_c   1.000
_cell.angle_alpha   90.00
_cell.angle_beta   90.00
_cell.angle_gamma   90.00
#
_symmetry.space_group_name_H-M   'P 1'
#
loop_
_entity.id
_entity.type
_entity.pdbx_description
1 polymer ?
#
loop_
_entity_poly.entity_id
_entity_poly.type
_entity_poly.pdbx_seq_one_letter_code
_entity_poly.pdbx_strand_id
1 'polypeptide(L)'
;LGIPLTPRRSLAVDKSVIPLGAPVFVSTTWPNTATPLKRMMLAQDVGVAITGGVRGDFFWGVGDEAGQLAGRTKQKCRFWTLLPR
;
A
#
# COMPACT_ATOMS: atom_id res chain seq x y z
N LEU A 1 -6.04 -12.72 0.25
CA LEU A 1 -7.19 -12.88 1.18
C LEU A 1 -8.52 -13.12 0.47
N GLY A 2 -8.63 -12.92 -0.86
CA GLY A 2 -9.88 -13.18 -1.58
C GLY A 2 -11.02 -12.23 -1.21
N ILE A 3 -10.73 -11.14 -0.51
CA ILE A 3 -11.69 -10.12 -0.07
C ILE A 3 -11.63 -8.90 -1.00
N PRO A 4 -12.75 -8.17 -1.19
CA PRO A 4 -12.76 -6.95 -1.97
C PRO A 4 -11.76 -5.91 -1.45
N LEU A 5 -10.98 -5.33 -2.35
CA LEU A 5 -10.04 -4.27 -2.01
C LEU A 5 -10.77 -2.94 -1.86
N THR A 6 -10.40 -2.20 -0.83
CA THR A 6 -10.93 -0.87 -0.57
C THR A 6 -9.99 0.18 -1.14
N PRO A 7 -10.44 1.02 -2.10
CA PRO A 7 -9.64 2.07 -2.69
C PRO A 7 -8.97 2.94 -1.62
N ARG A 8 -7.67 3.12 -1.77
CA ARG A 8 -6.80 3.92 -0.91
C ARG A 8 -6.73 3.45 0.54
N ARG A 9 -7.16 2.22 0.83
CA ARG A 9 -7.10 1.56 2.15
C ARG A 9 -6.52 0.15 2.10
N SER A 10 -6.47 -0.47 0.93
CA SER A 10 -5.77 -1.74 0.71
C SER A 10 -4.34 -1.53 0.21
N LEU A 11 -3.44 -2.39 0.68
CA LEU A 11 -2.03 -2.40 0.32
C LEU A 11 -1.65 -3.83 -0.11
N ALA A 12 -0.98 -3.96 -1.25
CA ALA A 12 -0.32 -5.21 -1.62
C ALA A 12 1.09 -5.23 -1.02
N VAL A 13 1.48 -6.32 -0.38
CA VAL A 13 2.76 -6.43 0.36
C VAL A 13 3.46 -7.76 0.08
N ASP A 14 4.73 -7.84 0.46
CA ASP A 14 5.43 -9.11 0.59
C ASP A 14 4.94 -9.83 1.86
N LYS A 15 4.20 -10.93 1.67
CA LYS A 15 3.64 -11.73 2.77
C LYS A 15 4.67 -12.39 3.68
N SER A 16 5.93 -12.50 3.23
CA SER A 16 7.02 -13.03 4.07
C SER A 16 7.50 -12.01 5.11
N VAL A 17 7.20 -10.72 4.90
CA VAL A 17 7.61 -9.62 5.77
C VAL A 17 6.42 -9.04 6.54
N ILE A 18 5.30 -8.81 5.85
CA ILE A 18 4.08 -8.22 6.43
C ILE A 18 2.96 -9.25 6.34
N PRO A 19 2.42 -9.75 7.48
CA PRO A 19 1.31 -10.69 7.47
C PRO A 19 0.09 -10.11 6.77
N LEU A 20 -0.57 -10.91 5.94
CA LEU A 20 -1.85 -10.52 5.36
C LEU A 20 -2.90 -10.33 6.47
N GLY A 21 -3.68 -9.27 6.34
CA GLY A 21 -4.66 -8.81 7.32
C GLY A 21 -4.08 -7.81 8.32
N ALA A 22 -2.74 -7.66 8.38
CA ALA A 22 -2.14 -6.72 9.31
C ALA A 22 -2.48 -5.26 8.96
N PRO A 23 -2.85 -4.44 9.95
CA PRO A 23 -2.92 -3.00 9.79
C PRO A 23 -1.52 -2.40 9.60
N VAL A 24 -1.34 -1.61 8.53
CA VAL A 24 -0.07 -0.95 8.18
C VAL A 24 -0.29 0.55 8.09
N PHE A 25 0.45 1.32 8.89
CA PHE A 25 0.54 2.76 8.71
C PHE A 25 1.58 3.09 7.65
N VAL A 26 1.16 3.80 6.61
CA VAL A 26 2.02 4.23 5.50
C VAL A 26 2.27 5.72 5.59
N SER A 27 3.55 6.12 5.59
CA SER A 27 3.96 7.51 5.44
C SER A 27 4.74 7.68 4.14
N THR A 28 4.19 8.47 3.22
CA THR A 28 4.80 8.80 1.93
C THR A 28 4.31 10.19 1.47
N THR A 29 4.40 10.51 0.18
CA THR A 29 3.81 11.71 -0.44
C THR A 29 2.79 11.33 -1.50
N TRP A 30 1.99 12.29 -1.95
CA TRP A 30 1.18 12.10 -3.17
C TRP A 30 2.08 12.03 -4.41
N PRO A 31 1.71 11.22 -5.43
CA PRO A 31 2.54 11.03 -6.63
C PRO A 31 2.97 12.36 -7.26
N ASN A 32 4.26 12.49 -7.57
CA ASN A 32 4.87 13.68 -8.17
C ASN A 32 4.68 15.00 -7.39
N THR A 33 4.38 14.95 -6.09
CA THR A 33 4.26 16.15 -5.25
C THR A 33 5.03 16.00 -3.93
N ALA A 34 5.25 17.12 -3.24
CA ALA A 34 5.77 17.14 -1.87
C ALA A 34 4.67 16.98 -0.81
N THR A 35 3.39 16.92 -1.22
CA THR A 35 2.26 16.86 -0.29
C THR A 35 2.29 15.54 0.48
N PRO A 36 2.33 15.55 1.83
CA PRO A 36 2.36 14.34 2.62
C PRO A 36 1.12 13.46 2.41
N LEU A 37 1.34 12.16 2.26
CA LEU A 37 0.31 11.13 2.27
C LEU A 37 0.61 10.19 3.44
N LYS A 38 -0.13 10.36 4.54
CA LYS A 38 -0.05 9.52 5.73
C LYS A 38 -1.38 8.82 5.91
N ARG A 39 -1.39 7.50 5.92
CA ARG A 39 -2.65 6.75 5.97
C ARG A 39 -2.50 5.38 6.60
N MET A 40 -3.54 5.00 7.34
CA MET A 40 -3.74 3.63 7.81
C MET A 40 -4.37 2.77 6.71
N MET A 41 -3.75 1.64 6.43
CA MET A 41 -4.14 0.67 5.42
C MET A 41 -4.15 -0.75 5.97
N LEU A 42 -4.67 -1.69 5.20
CA LEU A 42 -4.65 -3.11 5.47
C LEU A 42 -3.85 -3.85 4.40
N ALA A 43 -2.95 -4.74 4.82
CA ALA A 43 -2.25 -5.66 3.95
C ALA A 43 -3.21 -6.74 3.43
N GLN A 44 -3.89 -6.50 2.31
CA GLN A 44 -4.97 -7.38 1.83
C GLN A 44 -4.62 -8.19 0.58
N ASP A 45 -3.52 -7.83 -0.07
CA ASP A 45 -3.11 -8.40 -1.35
C ASP A 45 -1.60 -8.71 -1.38
N VAL A 46 -1.19 -9.50 -2.37
CA VAL A 46 0.22 -9.85 -2.62
C VAL A 46 0.55 -9.56 -4.08
N GLY A 47 1.62 -8.81 -4.30
CA GLY A 47 2.15 -8.59 -5.65
C GLY A 47 3.38 -9.46 -5.88
N VAL A 48 3.43 -10.19 -6.99
CA VAL A 48 4.62 -11.00 -7.36
C VAL A 48 5.87 -10.12 -7.55
N ALA A 49 5.68 -8.86 -7.97
CA ALA A 49 6.74 -7.85 -8.10
C ALA A 49 6.99 -7.04 -6.81
N ILE A 50 6.30 -7.36 -5.71
CA ILE A 50 6.41 -6.71 -4.41
C ILE A 50 7.15 -7.66 -3.48
N THR A 51 8.49 -7.61 -3.54
CA THR A 51 9.38 -8.42 -2.73
C THR A 51 10.29 -7.55 -1.86
N GLY A 52 10.65 -8.07 -0.68
CA GLY A 52 11.56 -7.43 0.27
C GLY A 52 10.88 -6.59 1.35
N GLY A 53 11.71 -5.98 2.21
CA GLY A 53 11.29 -5.39 3.49
C GLY A 53 10.24 -4.28 3.39
N VAL A 54 10.65 -3.09 2.93
CA VAL A 54 9.78 -1.90 2.89
C VAL A 54 9.36 -1.62 1.45
N ARG A 55 8.46 -2.48 0.93
CA ARG A 55 7.86 -2.33 -0.39
C ARG A 55 6.38 -2.69 -0.33
N GLY A 56 5.54 -1.87 -0.93
CA GLY A 56 4.11 -2.12 -1.00
C GLY A 56 3.50 -1.38 -2.19
N ASP A 57 2.44 -1.95 -2.75
CA ASP A 57 1.68 -1.35 -3.85
C ASP A 57 0.35 -0.80 -3.35
N PHE A 58 0.09 0.46 -3.67
CA PHE A 58 -1.04 1.22 -3.15
C PHE A 58 -2.25 0.97 -4.05
N PHE A 59 -3.30 0.33 -3.52
CA PHE A 59 -4.51 0.17 -4.31
C PHE A 59 -5.25 1.50 -4.39
N TRP A 60 -5.14 2.23 -5.51
CA TRP A 60 -5.78 3.53 -5.68
C TRP A 60 -7.28 3.46 -5.95
N GLY A 61 -7.76 2.32 -6.46
CA GLY A 61 -9.14 2.10 -6.88
C GLY A 61 -9.20 1.63 -8.34
N VAL A 62 -10.38 1.73 -8.94
CA VAL A 62 -10.64 1.36 -10.34
C VAL A 62 -11.01 2.62 -11.13
N GLY A 63 -10.61 2.68 -12.39
CA GLY A 63 -10.88 3.80 -13.31
C GLY A 63 -9.63 4.59 -13.69
N ASP A 64 -9.77 5.48 -14.67
CA ASP A 64 -8.65 6.16 -15.32
C ASP A 64 -7.84 7.04 -14.36
N GLU A 65 -8.51 7.74 -13.45
CA GLU A 65 -7.84 8.58 -12.44
C GLU A 65 -6.98 7.73 -11.49
N ALA A 66 -7.50 6.59 -11.03
CA ALA A 66 -6.77 5.66 -10.19
C ALA A 66 -5.56 5.08 -10.93
N GLY A 67 -5.72 4.74 -12.21
CA GLY A 67 -4.62 4.28 -13.07
C GLY A 67 -3.52 5.34 -13.25
N GLN A 68 -3.89 6.61 -13.43
CA GLN A 68 -2.93 7.71 -13.54
C GLN A 68 -2.15 7.92 -12.22
N LEU A 69 -2.83 7.86 -11.07
CA LEU A 69 -2.19 7.95 -9.76
C LEU A 69 -1.26 6.76 -9.51
N ALA A 70 -1.71 5.54 -9.84
CA ALA A 70 -0.91 4.33 -9.72
C ALA A 70 0.37 4.40 -10.57
N GLY A 71 0.25 4.75 -11.85
CA GLY A 71 1.39 4.84 -12.76
C GLY A 71 2.42 5.91 -12.37
N ARG A 72 2.02 6.95 -11.64
CA ARG A 72 2.90 8.01 -11.13
C ARG A 72 3.51 7.68 -9.76
N THR A 73 3.05 6.61 -9.10
CA THR A 73 3.48 6.27 -7.74
C THR A 73 4.86 5.61 -7.78
N LYS A 74 5.90 6.36 -7.40
CA LYS A 74 7.28 5.85 -7.29
C LYS A 74 8.07 6.60 -6.21
N GLN A 75 7.40 6.95 -5.11
CA GLN A 75 8.00 7.69 -4.01
C GLN A 75 8.50 6.78 -2.89
N LYS A 76 9.48 7.27 -2.12
CA LYS A 76 9.94 6.61 -0.90
C LYS A 76 8.79 6.53 0.11
N CYS A 77 8.67 5.41 0.79
CA CYS A 77 7.66 5.18 1.82
C CYS A 77 8.30 4.61 3.09
N ARG A 78 7.62 4.82 4.22
CA ARG A 78 7.90 4.16 5.49
C ARG A 78 6.64 3.45 5.95
N PHE A 79 6.80 2.23 6.44
CA PHE A 79 5.72 1.39 6.94
C PHE A 79 5.90 1.10 8.43
N TRP A 80 4.78 1.07 9.15
CA TRP A 80 4.71 0.55 10.52
C TRP A 80 3.57 -0.45 10.57
N THR A 81 3.89 -1.71 10.86
CA THR A 81 2.93 -2.80 10.98
C THR A 81 2.49 -2.91 12.43
N LEU A 82 1.18 -2.93 12.67
CA LEU A 82 0.61 -3.12 14.00
C LEU A 82 0.26 -4.59 14.16
N LEU A 83 0.85 -5.24 15.15
CA LEU A 83 0.58 -6.63 15.49
C LEU A 83 -0.17 -6.69 16.83
N PRO A 84 -1.16 -7.60 16.96
CA PRO A 84 -1.82 -7.84 18.23
C PRO A 84 -0.83 -8.38 19.27
N ARG A 85 -1.15 -8.14 20.55
CA ARG A 85 -0.41 -8.67 21.70
C ARG A 85 -0.73 -10.13 21.96
#